data_AF-A0A4Q3TCF0-F1
#
_entry.id   AF-A0A4Q3TCF0-F1
#
_cell.length_a   1.000
_cell.length_b   1.000
_cell.length_c   1.000
_cell.angle_alpha   90.00
_cell.angle_beta   90.00
_cell.angle_gamma   90.00
#
_symmetry.space_group_name_H-M   'P 1'
#
loop_
_entity.id
_entity.type
_entity.pdbx_description
1 polymer ?
#
loop_
_entity_poly.entity_id
_entity_poly.type
_entity_poly.pdbx_seq_one_letter_code
_entity_poly.pdbx_strand_id
1 'polypeptide(L)'
;LTTGLVSQDGELNVSTITQSGSNGAINVAQTGDGHISTIDQSGVGNLIDVRQSGAGNTSDIEQGGLLNEAFVTQTGTGDLSTITQSGSGNVATVIQGGQ
;
A
#
# COMPACT_ATOMS: atom_id res chain seq x y z
N LEU A 1 3.63 19.29 2.16
CA LEU A 1 2.53 18.77 1.32
C LEU A 1 2.71 17.27 1.27
N THR A 2 1.92 16.56 2.05
CA THR A 2 1.86 15.09 2.06
C THR A 2 0.74 14.71 1.09
N THR A 3 1.10 14.08 -0.02
CA THR A 3 0.17 13.74 -1.10
C THR A 3 0.02 12.23 -1.14
N GLY A 4 -1.13 11.73 -0.70
CA GLY A 4 -1.60 10.39 -1.05
C GLY A 4 -2.32 10.45 -2.40
N LEU A 5 -1.87 9.66 -3.38
CA LEU A 5 -2.60 9.43 -4.63
C LEU A 5 -3.27 8.06 -4.55
N VAL A 6 -4.59 8.03 -4.69
CA VAL A 6 -5.37 6.79 -4.81
C VAL A 6 -6.03 6.77 -6.17
N SER A 7 -5.72 5.76 -6.97
CA SER A 7 -6.35 5.48 -8.26
C SER A 7 -7.06 4.14 -8.15
N GLN A 8 -8.38 4.15 -8.32
CA GLN A 8 -9.22 2.96 -8.32
C GLN A 8 -9.90 2.87 -9.68
N ASP A 9 -9.73 1.74 -10.35
CA ASP A 9 -10.35 1.41 -11.63
C ASP A 9 -11.03 0.04 -11.49
N GLY A 10 -12.35 -0.01 -11.49
CA GLY A 10 -13.17 -1.20 -11.20
C GLY A 10 -14.16 -1.00 -10.04
N GLU A 11 -14.97 -2.00 -9.75
CA GLU A 11 -16.07 -1.93 -8.77
C GLU A 11 -15.63 -2.39 -7.37
N LEU A 12 -16.21 -1.81 -6.31
CA LEU A 12 -16.02 -2.23 -4.91
C LEU A 12 -14.57 -2.17 -4.38
N ASN A 13 -13.70 -1.37 -4.98
CA ASN A 13 -12.36 -1.12 -4.46
C ASN A 13 -12.41 -0.19 -3.23
N VAL A 14 -11.76 -0.57 -2.15
CA VAL A 14 -11.63 0.22 -0.92
C VAL A 14 -10.15 0.49 -0.66
N SER A 15 -9.79 1.76 -0.49
CA SER A 15 -8.46 2.16 -0.06
C SER A 15 -8.56 3.14 1.10
N THR A 16 -8.05 2.74 2.25
CA THR A 16 -7.97 3.57 3.46
C THR A 16 -6.52 3.94 3.69
N ILE A 17 -6.23 5.24 3.74
CA ILE A 17 -4.89 5.77 4.00
C ILE A 17 -4.96 6.70 5.20
N THR A 18 -4.19 6.37 6.23
CA THR A 18 -3.94 7.22 7.39
C THR A 18 -2.48 7.62 7.39
N GLN A 19 -2.18 8.91 7.16
CA GLN A 19 -0.83 9.43 7.18
C GLN A 19 -0.70 10.48 8.28
N SER A 20 -0.02 10.12 9.37
CA SER A 20 0.25 11.01 10.51
C SER A 20 1.67 11.58 10.53
N GLY A 21 2.57 11.09 9.67
CA GLY A 21 3.92 11.62 9.47
C GLY A 21 4.03 12.73 8.42
N SER A 22 5.20 13.40 8.35
CA SER A 22 5.49 14.47 7.38
C SER A 22 6.38 13.98 6.23
N ASN A 23 6.33 14.63 5.06
CA ASN A 23 7.21 14.36 3.91
C ASN A 23 7.15 12.96 3.26
N GLY A 24 6.14 12.14 3.53
CA GLY A 24 5.95 10.85 2.84
C GLY A 24 5.07 10.94 1.59
N ALA A 25 5.22 9.98 0.69
CA ALA A 25 4.35 9.81 -0.47
C ALA A 25 3.70 8.43 -0.43
N ILE A 26 2.38 8.39 -0.65
CA ILE A 26 1.62 7.15 -0.69
C ILE A 26 0.94 7.10 -2.07
N ASN A 27 1.22 6.05 -2.83
CA ASN A 27 0.60 5.79 -4.11
C ASN A 27 -0.13 4.45 -4.04
N VAL A 28 -1.42 4.45 -4.33
CA VAL A 28 -2.24 3.25 -4.37
C VAL A 28 -2.95 3.19 -5.72
N ALA A 29 -2.73 2.12 -6.46
CA ALA A 29 -3.43 1.79 -7.70
C ALA A 29 -4.15 0.45 -7.53
N GLN A 30 -5.48 0.45 -7.63
CA GLN A 30 -6.33 -0.73 -7.59
C GLN A 30 -7.03 -0.87 -8.95
N THR A 31 -6.79 -1.95 -9.68
CA THR A 31 -7.33 -2.19 -11.04
C THR A 31 -8.05 -3.54 -11.11
N GLY A 32 -9.38 -3.54 -11.21
CA GLY A 32 -10.26 -4.70 -11.11
C GLY A 32 -11.19 -4.59 -9.91
N ASP A 33 -11.80 -5.68 -9.46
CA ASP A 33 -12.95 -5.61 -8.54
C ASP A 33 -12.65 -6.08 -7.11
N GLY A 34 -13.17 -5.37 -6.12
CA GLY A 34 -13.18 -5.82 -4.71
C GLY A 34 -11.84 -5.76 -3.99
N HIS A 35 -10.90 -4.93 -4.44
CA HIS A 35 -9.60 -4.76 -3.76
C HIS A 35 -9.74 -4.00 -2.44
N ILE A 36 -9.00 -4.39 -1.42
CA ILE A 36 -8.90 -3.68 -0.14
C ILE A 36 -7.44 -3.29 0.09
N SER A 37 -7.18 -2.01 0.36
CA SER A 37 -5.87 -1.51 0.75
C SER A 37 -6.01 -0.69 2.04
N THR A 38 -5.33 -1.09 3.10
CA THR A 38 -5.21 -0.31 4.34
C THR A 38 -3.76 0.12 4.52
N ILE A 39 -3.54 1.41 4.66
CA ILE A 39 -2.20 1.97 4.84
C ILE A 39 -2.19 2.89 6.04
N ASP A 40 -1.35 2.59 7.03
CA ASP A 40 -1.03 3.46 8.17
C ASP A 40 0.44 3.87 8.12
N GLN A 41 0.70 5.16 7.91
CA GLN A 41 2.02 5.75 7.90
C GLN A 41 2.15 6.78 9.03
N SER A 42 2.86 6.41 10.09
CA SER A 42 3.16 7.28 11.23
C SER A 42 4.55 7.91 11.21
N GLY A 43 5.37 7.55 10.22
CA GLY A 43 6.77 8.01 10.09
C GLY A 43 7.02 9.18 9.13
N VAL A 44 8.18 9.84 9.25
CA VAL A 44 8.58 10.98 8.39
C VAL A 44 9.38 10.49 7.17
N GLY A 45 8.98 10.92 5.97
CA GLY A 45 9.71 10.63 4.73
C GLY A 45 9.52 9.23 4.17
N ASN A 46 8.50 8.49 4.59
CA ASN A 46 8.27 7.14 4.07
C ASN A 46 7.60 7.17 2.69
N LEU A 47 7.94 6.18 1.86
CA LEU A 47 7.35 5.96 0.54
C LEU A 47 6.54 4.65 0.57
N ILE A 48 5.30 4.71 0.10
CA ILE A 48 4.45 3.53 -0.06
C ILE A 48 3.92 3.51 -1.49
N ASP A 49 4.11 2.42 -2.20
CA ASP A 49 3.55 2.17 -3.52
C ASP A 49 2.82 0.81 -3.51
N VAL A 50 1.50 0.84 -3.66
CA VAL A 50 0.63 -0.32 -3.70
C VAL A 50 0.00 -0.43 -5.08
N ARG A 51 0.18 -1.57 -5.75
CA ARG A 51 -0.48 -1.93 -7.00
C ARG A 51 -1.25 -3.23 -6.81
N GLN A 52 -2.57 -3.17 -6.80
CA GLN A 52 -3.44 -4.34 -6.77
C GLN A 52 -4.14 -4.45 -8.12
N SER A 53 -4.07 -5.61 -8.75
CA SER A 53 -4.76 -5.93 -10.00
C SER A 53 -5.35 -7.32 -9.94
N GLY A 54 -6.51 -7.54 -10.58
CA GLY A 54 -7.24 -8.82 -10.50
C GLY A 54 -8.54 -8.67 -9.73
N ALA A 55 -8.82 -9.55 -8.76
CA ALA A 55 -10.05 -9.49 -7.97
C ALA A 55 -9.82 -9.86 -6.50
N GLY A 56 -10.39 -9.09 -5.58
CA GLY A 56 -10.43 -9.46 -4.15
C GLY A 56 -9.09 -9.42 -3.41
N ASN A 57 -8.05 -8.76 -3.95
CA ASN A 57 -6.77 -8.66 -3.25
C ASN A 57 -6.84 -7.72 -2.04
N THR A 58 -6.19 -8.10 -0.96
CA THR A 58 -6.10 -7.32 0.29
C THR A 58 -4.64 -6.98 0.59
N SER A 59 -4.35 -5.71 0.87
CA SER A 59 -3.02 -5.21 1.24
C SER A 59 -3.10 -4.37 2.50
N ASP A 60 -2.42 -4.79 3.56
CA ASP A 60 -2.29 -4.02 4.80
C ASP A 60 -0.84 -3.59 5.00
N ILE A 61 -0.59 -2.28 5.10
CA ILE A 61 0.75 -1.70 5.25
C ILE A 61 0.77 -0.80 6.48
N GLU A 62 1.67 -1.10 7.41
CA GLU A 62 1.96 -0.27 8.57
C GLU A 62 3.45 0.15 8.53
N GLN A 63 3.70 1.45 8.43
CA GLN A 63 5.06 2.01 8.44
C GLN A 63 5.24 3.05 9.54
N GLY A 64 6.02 2.69 10.57
CA GLY A 64 6.48 3.58 11.62
C GLY A 64 7.98 3.91 11.49
N GLY A 65 8.37 5.17 11.73
CA GLY A 65 9.79 5.57 11.79
C GLY A 65 10.22 6.60 10.73
N LEU A 66 11.40 6.45 10.12
CA LEU A 66 11.94 7.45 9.19
C LEU A 66 12.39 6.81 7.88
N LEU A 67 12.04 7.38 6.73
CA LEU A 67 12.56 6.95 5.41
C LEU A 67 12.35 5.45 5.09
N ASN A 68 11.22 4.87 5.48
CA ASN A 68 10.88 3.49 5.10
C ASN A 68 10.23 3.45 3.71
N GLU A 69 10.51 2.40 2.93
CA GLU A 69 9.92 2.18 1.62
C GLU A 69 9.17 0.84 1.60
N ALA A 70 7.90 0.87 1.17
CA ALA A 70 7.06 -0.31 1.00
C ALA A 70 6.51 -0.36 -0.43
N PHE A 71 6.77 -1.47 -1.12
CA PHE A 71 6.28 -1.74 -2.45
C PHE A 71 5.41 -3.01 -2.42
N VAL A 72 4.12 -2.88 -2.70
CA VAL A 72 3.21 -4.03 -2.84
C VAL A 72 2.75 -4.13 -4.28
N THR A 73 2.87 -5.31 -4.88
CA THR A 73 2.28 -5.64 -6.18
C THR A 73 1.51 -6.96 -6.04
N GLN A 74 0.19 -6.91 -6.16
CA GLN A 74 -0.70 -8.06 -6.16
C GLN A 74 -1.38 -8.16 -7.53
N THR A 75 -1.24 -9.28 -8.23
CA THR A 75 -1.80 -9.46 -9.59
C THR A 75 -2.77 -10.64 -9.71
N GLY A 76 -3.01 -11.38 -8.62
CA GLY A 76 -3.87 -12.55 -8.59
C GLY A 76 -5.31 -12.27 -8.16
N THR A 77 -5.98 -13.34 -7.72
CA THR A 77 -7.32 -13.27 -7.11
C THR A 77 -7.21 -13.69 -5.64
N GLY A 78 -7.63 -12.81 -4.72
CA GLY A 78 -7.61 -13.09 -3.28
C GLY A 78 -6.23 -13.08 -2.62
N ASP A 79 -5.24 -12.39 -3.21
CA ASP A 79 -3.91 -12.25 -2.62
C ASP A 79 -3.98 -11.43 -1.32
N LEU A 80 -3.28 -11.87 -0.26
CA LEU A 80 -3.15 -11.14 1.01
C LEU A 80 -1.71 -10.74 1.26
N SER A 81 -1.45 -9.44 1.31
CA SER A 81 -0.15 -8.84 1.61
C SER A 81 -0.22 -8.11 2.94
N THR A 82 0.75 -8.35 3.81
CA THR A 82 0.94 -7.57 5.04
C THR A 82 2.38 -7.08 5.10
N ILE A 83 2.58 -5.77 5.18
CA ILE A 83 3.88 -5.14 5.42
C ILE A 83 3.82 -4.40 6.76
N THR A 84 4.73 -4.73 7.67
CA THR A 84 4.97 -3.94 8.88
C THR A 84 6.43 -3.55 8.93
N GLN A 85 6.73 -2.25 8.89
CA GLN A 85 8.09 -1.73 9.01
C GLN A 85 8.16 -0.74 10.16
N SER A 86 9.09 -0.98 11.09
CA SER A 86 9.43 -0.05 12.16
C SER A 86 10.93 0.26 12.12
N GLY A 87 11.31 1.53 12.34
CA GLY A 87 12.71 1.96 12.34
C GLY A 87 13.05 2.93 11.19
N SER A 88 14.33 3.01 10.83
CA SER A 88 14.81 3.95 9.81
C SER A 88 15.38 3.23 8.60
N GLY A 89 14.96 3.60 7.38
CA GLY A 89 15.58 3.13 6.13
C GLY A 89 15.23 1.69 5.73
N ASN A 90 14.11 1.13 6.21
CA ASN A 90 13.71 -0.22 5.84
C ASN A 90 13.09 -0.24 4.44
N VAL A 91 13.40 -1.26 3.64
CA VAL A 91 12.75 -1.51 2.35
C VAL A 91 12.03 -2.86 2.42
N ALA A 92 10.74 -2.87 2.08
CA ALA A 92 9.92 -4.06 2.01
C ALA A 92 9.27 -4.12 0.63
N THR A 93 9.39 -5.27 -0.03
CA THR A 93 8.77 -5.52 -1.32
C THR A 93 7.97 -6.81 -1.23
N VAL A 94 6.66 -6.70 -1.46
CA VAL A 94 5.76 -7.84 -1.60
C VAL A 94 5.31 -7.90 -3.06
N ILE A 95 5.61 -9.03 -3.70
CA ILE A 95 5.10 -9.35 -5.03
C ILE A 95 4.32 -10.66 -4.88
N GLN A 96 3.00 -10.60 -5.05
CA GLN A 96 2.12 -11.75 -5.07
C GLN A 96 1.44 -11.81 -6.42
N GLY A 97 1.68 -12.88 -7.16
CA GLY A 97 0.94 -13.21 -8.37
C GLY A 97 0.32 -14.57 -8.17
N GLY A 98 -0.99 -14.60 -7.91
CA GLY A 98 -1.79 -15.82 -8.02
C GLY A 98 -1.88 -16.28 -9.49
N GLN A 99 -1.72 -17.59 -9.71
CA GLN A 99 -1.81 -18.30 -11.00
C GLN A 99 -3.20 -18.19 -11.66
#